data_AF-A0A3B9EF31-F1
#
_entry.id   AF-A0A3B9EF31-F1
#
_cell.length_a   1.000
_cell.length_b   1.000
_cell.length_c   1.000
_cell.angle_alpha   90.00
_cell.angle_beta   90.00
_cell.angle_gamma   90.00
#
_symmetry.space_group_name_H-M   'P 1'
#
loop_
_entity.id
_entity.type
_entity.pdbx_description
1 polymer ?
#
loop_
_entity_poly.entity_id
_entity_poly.type
_entity_poly.pdbx_seq_one_letter_code
_entity_poly.pdbx_strand_id
1 'polypeptide(L)' 'MSRSERLLDLLNTLRRHRRPVSGRALAEETGVSLRTLYRDIASLQAQG' A
#
# COMPACT_ATOMS: atom_id res chain seq x y z
N MET A 1 7.50 -7.55 9.94
CA MET A 1 6.91 -6.22 9.67
C MET A 1 5.59 -6.11 10.42
N SER A 2 5.45 -5.10 11.25
CA SER A 2 4.18 -4.76 11.91
C SER A 2 3.18 -4.22 10.88
N ARG A 3 1.88 -4.22 11.21
CA ARG A 3 0.86 -3.60 10.35
C ARG A 3 1.14 -2.11 10.13
N SER A 4 1.58 -1.41 11.18
CA SER A 4 1.84 0.03 11.12
C SER A 4 3.02 0.38 10.23
N GLU A 5 4.13 -0.37 10.31
CA GLU A 5 5.27 -0.25 9.40
C GLU A 5 4.83 -0.42 7.94
N ARG A 6 4.03 -1.46 7.66
CA ARG A 6 3.53 -1.71 6.31
C ARG A 6 2.66 -0.58 5.76
N LEU A 7 1.79 -0.01 6.60
CA LEU A 7 0.94 1.11 6.20
C LEU A 7 1.77 2.36 5.90
N LEU A 8 2.82 2.61 6.69
CA LEU A 8 3.75 3.70 6.44
C LEU A 8 4.53 3.49 5.13
N ASP A 9 5.01 2.28 4.87
CA ASP A 9 5.69 1.94 3.63
C ASP A 9 4.78 2.10 2.41
N LEU A 10 3.54 1.62 2.50
CA LEU A 10 2.53 1.79 1.44
C LEU A 10 2.24 3.28 1.17
N LEU A 11 2.10 4.10 2.21
CA LEU A 11 1.92 5.55 2.07
C LEU A 11 3.11 6.21 1.37
N ASN A 12 4.33 5.85 1.74
CA ASN A 12 5.55 6.35 1.12
C ASN A 12 5.62 5.94 -0.35
N THR A 13 5.34 4.68 -0.67
CA THR A 13 5.28 4.17 -2.04
C THR A 13 4.26 4.94 -2.87
N LEU A 14 3.03 5.13 -2.37
CA LEU A 14 1.99 5.89 -3.07
C LEU A 14 2.41 7.34 -3.33
N ARG A 15 3.05 8.01 -2.35
CA ARG A 15 3.53 9.40 -2.48
C ARG A 15 4.65 9.58 -3.51
N ARG A 16 5.48 8.56 -3.73
CA ARG A 16 6.56 8.60 -4.74
C ARG A 16 6.03 8.52 -6.17
N HIS A 17 4.87 7.91 -6.37
CA HIS A 17 4.29 7.71 -7.70
C HIS A 17 3.47 8.92 -8.15
N ARG A 18 3.96 9.60 -9.20
CA ARG A 18 3.28 10.77 -9.80
C ARG A 18 2.16 10.41 -10.78
N ARG A 19 1.97 9.12 -11.06
CA ARG A 19 0.95 8.59 -11.98
C ARG A 19 0.27 7.40 -11.32
N PRO A 20 -0.97 7.05 -11.71
CA PRO A 20 -1.62 5.85 -11.22
C PRO A 20 -0.76 4.60 -11.43
N VAL A 21 -0.71 3.74 -10.42
CA VAL A 21 0.03 2.47 -10.43
C VAL A 21 -0.95 1.34 -10.20
N SER A 22 -0.74 0.21 -10.89
CA SER A 22 -1.58 -0.96 -10.67
C SER A 22 -1.39 -1.53 -9.26
N GLY A 23 -2.47 -2.07 -8.68
CA GLY A 23 -2.37 -2.76 -7.38
C GLY A 23 -1.39 -3.94 -7.41
N ARG A 24 -1.21 -4.59 -8.57
CA ARG A 24 -0.24 -5.69 -8.69
C ARG A 24 1.20 -5.21 -8.52
N ALA A 25 1.57 -4.11 -9.19
CA ALA A 25 2.91 -3.54 -9.07
C ALA A 25 3.19 -3.04 -7.63
N LEU A 26 2.20 -2.41 -7.00
CA LEU A 26 2.32 -2.00 -5.60
C LEU A 26 2.47 -3.19 -4.65
N ALA A 27 1.75 -4.29 -4.89
CA ALA A 27 1.82 -5.52 -4.10
C ALA A 27 3.21 -6.18 -4.24
N GLU A 28 3.75 -6.20 -5.45
CA GLU A 28 5.11 -6.70 -5.74
C GLU A 28 6.17 -5.82 -5.06
N GLU A 29 6.08 -4.50 -5.14
CA GLU A 29 7.03 -3.57 -4.51
C GLU A 29 6.99 -3.64 -2.97
N THR A 30 5.80 -3.82 -2.40
CA THR A 30 5.61 -3.90 -0.93
C THR A 30 5.78 -5.32 -0.37
N GLY A 31 6.00 -6.32 -1.23
CA GLY A 31 6.21 -7.71 -0.81
C GLY A 31 4.98 -8.37 -0.17
N VAL A 32 3.77 -7.93 -0.50
CA VAL A 32 2.52 -8.51 0.04
C VAL A 32 1.58 -9.00 -1.04
N SER A 33 0.60 -9.82 -0.66
CA SER A 33 -0.44 -10.24 -1.60
C SER A 33 -1.32 -9.07 -2.02
N LEU A 34 -1.89 -9.15 -3.23
CA LEU A 34 -2.85 -8.16 -3.73
C LEU A 34 -4.06 -7.97 -2.79
N ARG A 35 -4.53 -9.06 -2.15
CA ARG A 35 -5.61 -9.00 -1.15
C ARG A 35 -5.20 -8.21 0.10
N THR A 36 -3.96 -8.40 0.56
CA THR A 36 -3.40 -7.66 1.70
C THR A 36 -3.29 -6.18 1.35
N LEU A 37 -2.75 -5.87 0.17
CA LEU A 37 -2.65 -4.50 -0.32
C LEU A 37 -4.01 -3.78 -0.31
N TYR A 38 -5.06 -4.38 -0.86
CA TYR A 38 -6.38 -3.74 -0.87
C TYR A 38 -6.96 -3.54 0.54
N ARG A 39 -6.68 -4.44 1.48
CA ARG A 39 -7.08 -4.26 2.89
C ARG A 39 -6.31 -3.12 3.56
N ASP A 40 -5.04 -2.96 3.24
CA ASP A 40 -4.21 -1.87 3.75
C ASP A 40 -4.67 -0.53 3.15
N ILE A 41 -4.97 -0.48 1.84
CA ILE A 41 -5.58 0.70 1.20
C ILE A 41 -6.90 1.08 1.89
N ALA A 42 -7.80 0.12 2.09
CA ALA A 42 -9.05 0.37 2.82
C ALA A 42 -8.81 0.85 4.26
N SER A 43 -7.76 0.33 4.92
CA SER A 43 -7.37 0.78 6.25
C SER A 43 -6.82 2.21 6.27
N LEU A 44 -6.09 2.61 5.22
CA LEU A 44 -5.60 3.98 5.04
C LEU A 44 -6.75 4.95 4.74
N GLN A 45 -7.67 4.57 3.85
CA GLN A 45 -8.87 5.36 3.54
C GLN A 45 -9.79 5.56 4.75
N ALA A 46 -9.87 4.58 5.66
CA ALA A 46 -10.66 4.73 6.88
C ALA A 46 -10.05 5.71 7.90
N GLN A 47 -8.75 6.05 7.76
CA GLN A 47 -8.05 7.00 8.62
C GLN A 47 -8.09 8.44 8.08
N GLY A 48 -8.69 8.68 6.89
CA GLY A 48 -8.81 9.98 6.24
C GLY A 48 -9.89 10.02 5.17
#